data_AF-A0A3N4U8B7-F1
#
_entry.id   AF-A0A3N4U8B7-F1
#
_cell.length_a   1.000
_cell.length_b   1.000
_cell.length_c   1.000
_cell.angle_alpha   90.00
_cell.angle_beta   90.00
_cell.angle_gamma   90.00
#
_symmetry.space_group_name_H-M   'P 1'
#
loop_
_entity.id
_entity.type
_entity.pdbx_description
1 polymer ?
#
loop_
_entity_poly.entity_id
_entity_poly.type
_entity_poly.pdbx_seq_one_letter_code
_entity_poly.pdbx_strand_id
1 'polypeptide(L)'
;METDRFLEAGADDEVVSERDLSRLRWRCRRGLLENDLFIERFFQRYERHLTYAQARGLYALMALADNDLLDLLLARREPGSEWVGRGAEAVRLVLAQLREPPSPTLA
;
A
#
# COMPACT_ATOMS: atom_id res chain seq x y z
N MET A 1 -18.83 6.53 10.00
CA MET A 1 -17.67 5.84 9.42
C MET A 1 -17.90 5.87 7.90
N GLU A 2 -17.53 6.96 7.24
CA GLU A 2 -17.97 7.28 5.86
C GLU A 2 -16.76 7.43 4.89
N THR A 3 -15.54 7.12 5.32
CA THR A 3 -14.40 7.93 4.88
C THR A 3 -13.65 7.45 3.62
N ASP A 4 -13.95 6.28 3.06
CA ASP A 4 -13.12 5.72 1.98
C ASP A 4 -13.89 5.42 0.68
N ARG A 5 -15.04 6.08 0.47
CA ARG A 5 -15.83 5.99 -0.78
C ARG A 5 -15.03 6.30 -2.04
N PHE A 6 -13.92 7.02 -1.92
CA PHE A 6 -13.06 7.32 -3.06
C PHE A 6 -12.41 6.07 -3.67
N LEU A 7 -12.24 4.99 -2.89
CA LEU A 7 -11.72 3.73 -3.39
C LEU A 7 -12.75 2.95 -4.24
N GLU A 8 -14.02 3.32 -4.21
CA GLU A 8 -15.07 2.73 -5.06
C GLU A 8 -15.25 3.49 -6.38
N ALA A 9 -14.54 4.62 -6.57
CA ALA A 9 -14.77 5.53 -7.67
C ALA A 9 -14.18 5.05 -9.01
N GLY A 10 -13.08 4.30 -8.99
CA GLY A 10 -12.33 3.92 -10.19
C GLY A 10 -12.23 2.41 -10.44
N ALA A 11 -12.11 2.07 -11.73
CA ALA A 11 -11.90 0.69 -12.19
C ALA A 11 -10.53 0.14 -11.74
N ASP A 12 -10.37 -1.19 -11.70
CA ASP A 12 -9.16 -1.83 -11.17
C ASP A 12 -7.86 -1.34 -11.83
N ASP A 13 -7.85 -1.15 -13.15
CA ASP A 13 -6.70 -0.72 -13.96
C ASP A 13 -6.51 0.79 -14.07
N GLU A 14 -7.48 1.58 -13.61
CA GLU A 14 -7.44 3.04 -13.71
C GLU A 14 -6.43 3.64 -12.72
N VAL A 15 -5.66 4.63 -13.17
CA VAL A 15 -4.70 5.37 -12.31
C VAL A 15 -5.46 6.28 -11.36
N VAL A 16 -5.05 6.26 -10.09
CA VAL A 16 -5.68 7.07 -9.04
C VAL A 16 -5.47 8.56 -9.30
N SER A 17 -6.56 9.34 -9.21
CA SER A 17 -6.49 10.80 -9.37
C SER A 17 -5.60 11.46 -8.30
N GLU A 18 -5.01 12.63 -8.60
CA GLU A 18 -4.17 13.37 -7.63
C GLU A 18 -4.89 13.66 -6.30
N ARG A 19 -6.20 13.93 -6.37
CA ARG A 19 -7.04 14.18 -5.21
C ARG A 19 -7.17 12.93 -4.33
N ASP A 20 -7.34 11.77 -4.95
CA ASP A 20 -7.46 10.49 -4.26
C ASP A 20 -6.11 9.99 -3.74
N LEU A 21 -5.02 10.21 -4.49
CA LEU A 21 -3.66 9.98 -4.02
C LEU A 21 -3.36 10.79 -2.76
N SER A 22 -3.81 12.05 -2.69
CA SER A 22 -3.62 12.89 -1.50
C SER A 22 -4.35 12.33 -0.27
N ARG A 23 -5.58 11.81 -0.46
CA ARG A 23 -6.33 11.12 0.60
C ARG A 23 -5.64 9.83 1.03
N LEU A 24 -5.19 9.02 0.07
CA LEU A 24 -4.50 7.75 0.33
C LEU A 24 -3.20 7.97 1.12
N ARG A 25 -2.39 8.97 0.74
CA ARG A 25 -1.16 9.34 1.45
C ARG A 25 -1.44 9.71 2.91
N TRP A 26 -2.45 10.51 3.16
CA TRP A 26 -2.83 10.87 4.54
C TRP A 26 -3.23 9.64 5.36
N ARG A 27 -3.94 8.68 4.75
CA ARG A 27 -4.37 7.45 5.41
C ARG A 27 -3.22 6.48 5.73
N CYS A 28 -2.10 6.58 5.01
CA CYS A 28 -0.91 5.74 5.19
C CYS A 28 0.05 6.24 6.28
N ARG A 29 -0.24 7.36 6.97
CA ARG A 29 0.61 7.86 8.07
C ARG A 29 0.55 6.89 9.25
N ARG A 30 1.70 6.41 9.74
CA ARG A 30 1.80 5.45 10.84
C ARG A 30 2.48 6.05 12.08
N GLY A 31 2.43 5.32 13.20
CA GLY A 31 3.13 5.69 14.44
C GLY A 31 4.57 5.16 14.52
N LEU A 32 4.93 4.19 13.66
CA LEU A 32 6.27 3.61 13.58
C LEU A 32 7.03 4.16 12.37
N LEU A 33 8.23 4.68 12.63
CA LEU A 33 9.10 5.29 11.62
C LEU A 33 9.46 4.30 10.50
N GLU A 34 9.72 3.04 10.86
CA GLU A 34 10.09 2.00 9.90
C GLU A 34 8.98 1.79 8.86
N ASN A 35 7.71 1.77 9.30
CA ASN A 35 6.57 1.66 8.39
C ASN A 35 6.48 2.88 7.47
N ASP A 36 6.65 4.08 8.03
CA ASP A 36 6.62 5.32 7.24
C ASP A 36 7.73 5.32 6.17
N LEU A 37 8.93 4.84 6.48
CA LEU A 37 10.03 4.74 5.51
C LEU A 37 9.71 3.78 4.35
N PHE A 38 9.09 2.64 4.62
CA PHE A 38 8.63 1.72 3.55
C PHE A 38 7.56 2.38 2.67
N ILE A 39 6.59 3.05 3.30
CA ILE A 39 5.49 3.73 2.61
C ILE A 39 6.00 4.90 1.76
N GLU A 40 6.93 5.69 2.28
CA GLU A 40 7.53 6.81 1.54
C GLU A 40 8.24 6.32 0.27
N ARG A 41 9.07 5.28 0.39
CA ARG A 41 9.77 4.67 -0.76
C ARG A 41 8.79 4.13 -1.79
N PHE A 42 7.72 3.49 -1.34
CA PHE A 42 6.67 3.02 -2.22
C PHE A 42 6.06 4.17 -3.02
N PHE A 43 5.67 5.27 -2.38
CA PHE A 43 5.11 6.42 -3.09
C PHE A 43 6.12 7.06 -4.05
N GLN A 44 7.38 7.24 -3.64
CA GLN A 44 8.44 7.76 -4.52
C GLN A 44 8.58 6.97 -5.83
N ARG A 45 8.37 5.64 -5.80
CA ARG A 45 8.50 4.77 -6.97
C ARG A 45 7.19 4.62 -7.76
N TYR A 46 6.07 4.48 -7.07
CA TYR A 46 4.82 3.99 -7.65
C TYR A 46 3.72 5.04 -7.77
N GLU A 47 3.81 6.22 -7.13
CA GLU A 47 2.68 7.16 -7.06
C GLU A 47 2.11 7.55 -8.44
N ARG A 48 2.96 7.68 -9.46
CA ARG A 48 2.58 8.18 -10.79
C ARG A 48 1.73 7.20 -11.60
N HIS A 49 1.77 5.92 -11.26
CA HIS A 49 1.10 4.84 -12.00
C HIS A 49 0.27 3.96 -11.06
N LEU A 50 0.00 4.45 -9.84
CA LEU A 50 -0.72 3.68 -8.83
C LEU A 50 -2.17 3.50 -9.30
N THR A 51 -2.59 2.26 -9.46
CA THR A 51 -3.96 1.92 -9.88
C THR A 51 -4.94 1.86 -8.70
N TYR A 52 -6.25 1.96 -8.95
CA TYR A 52 -7.25 1.80 -7.89
C TYR A 52 -7.22 0.39 -7.28
N ALA A 53 -6.89 -0.66 -8.03
CA ALA A 53 -6.67 -1.99 -7.46
C ALA A 53 -5.53 -1.99 -6.43
N GLN A 54 -4.39 -1.39 -6.78
CA GLN A 54 -3.26 -1.24 -5.84
C GLN A 54 -3.62 -0.34 -4.66
N ALA A 55 -4.37 0.75 -4.86
CA ALA A 55 -4.83 1.61 -3.77
C ALA A 55 -5.72 0.84 -2.77
N ARG A 56 -6.62 -0.01 -3.26
CA ARG A 56 -7.42 -0.92 -2.42
C ARG A 56 -6.54 -1.94 -1.68
N GLY A 57 -5.53 -2.49 -2.35
CA GLY A 57 -4.54 -3.39 -1.74
C GLY A 57 -3.74 -2.72 -0.63
N LEU A 58 -3.24 -1.51 -0.88
CA LEU A 58 -2.53 -0.69 0.11
C LEU A 58 -3.45 -0.36 1.29
N TYR A 59 -4.69 0.04 1.01
CA TYR A 59 -5.67 0.35 2.04
C TYR A 59 -5.94 -0.85 2.97
N ALA A 60 -6.04 -2.06 2.41
CA ALA A 60 -6.20 -3.27 3.21
C ALA A 60 -4.99 -3.52 4.14
N LEU A 61 -3.76 -3.29 3.66
CA LEU A 61 -2.57 -3.31 4.52
C LEU A 61 -2.62 -2.21 5.60
N MET A 62 -3.25 -1.08 5.30
CA MET A 62 -3.44 0.02 6.25
C MET A 62 -4.44 -0.26 7.38
N ALA A 63 -5.19 -1.37 7.30
CA ALA A 63 -6.07 -1.83 8.37
C ALA A 63 -5.33 -2.62 9.47
N LEU A 64 -4.09 -3.07 9.21
CA LEU A 64 -3.27 -3.77 10.20
C LEU A 64 -2.71 -2.82 11.26
N ALA A 65 -2.50 -3.33 12.47
CA ALA A 65 -1.75 -2.62 13.50
C ALA A 65 -0.29 -2.41 13.06
N ASP A 66 0.38 -1.40 13.62
CA ASP A 66 1.71 -1.00 13.15
C ASP A 66 2.75 -2.14 13.27
N ASN A 67 2.71 -2.93 14.34
CA ASN A 67 3.63 -4.07 14.50
C ASN A 67 3.32 -5.22 13.52
N ASP A 68 2.04 -5.53 13.29
CA ASP A 68 1.65 -6.57 12.34
C ASP A 68 2.06 -6.21 10.91
N LEU A 69 1.87 -4.94 10.53
CA LEU A 69 2.34 -4.43 9.24
C LEU A 69 3.86 -4.53 9.17
N LEU A 70 4.58 -4.12 10.21
CA LEU A 70 6.04 -4.14 10.22
C LEU A 70 6.59 -5.57 10.11
N ASP A 71 6.00 -6.54 10.80
CA ASP A 71 6.42 -7.95 10.71
C ASP A 71 6.19 -8.53 9.31
N LEU A 72 5.12 -8.11 8.63
CA LEU A 72 4.95 -8.41 7.21
C LEU A 72 6.00 -7.70 6.37
N LEU A 73 6.27 -6.41 6.56
CA LEU A 73 7.26 -5.69 5.75
C LEU A 73 8.68 -6.25 5.92
N LEU A 74 9.02 -6.77 7.10
CA LEU A 74 10.31 -7.40 7.39
C LEU A 74 10.36 -8.89 7.04
N ALA A 75 9.30 -9.45 6.45
CA ALA A 75 9.17 -10.87 6.13
C ALA A 75 9.42 -11.80 7.34
N ARG A 76 9.14 -11.32 8.56
CA ARG A 76 9.14 -12.13 9.78
C ARG A 76 7.88 -12.99 9.88
N ARG A 77 6.82 -12.52 9.22
CA ARG A 77 5.56 -13.21 9.01
C ARG A 77 5.25 -13.23 7.53
N GLU A 78 4.71 -14.34 7.04
CA GLU A 78 4.19 -14.45 5.68
C GLU A 78 2.73 -13.98 5.62
N PRO A 79 2.30 -13.38 4.49
CA PRO A 79 0.91 -12.98 4.30
C PRO A 79 0.00 -14.22 4.40
N GLY A 80 -0.89 -14.24 5.39
CA GLY A 80 -1.74 -15.38 5.67
C GLY A 80 -2.95 -15.46 4.73
N SER A 81 -3.92 -16.29 5.10
CA SER A 81 -5.23 -16.37 4.44
C SER A 81 -6.16 -15.20 4.78
N GLU A 82 -5.63 -14.10 5.30
CA GLU A 82 -6.38 -12.90 5.70
C GLU A 82 -6.96 -12.13 4.50
N TRP A 83 -6.39 -12.30 3.31
CA TRP A 83 -6.93 -11.76 2.05
C TRP A 83 -7.28 -12.89 1.09
N VAL A 84 -8.57 -12.96 0.72
CA VAL A 84 -9.13 -13.99 -0.18
C VAL A 84 -9.95 -13.30 -1.29
N GLY A 85 -10.04 -13.93 -2.46
CA GLY A 85 -10.80 -13.41 -3.59
C GLY A 85 -10.05 -12.34 -4.41
N ARG A 86 -10.81 -11.53 -5.16
CA ARG A 86 -10.29 -10.60 -6.17
C ARG A 86 -9.27 -9.59 -5.63
N GLY A 87 -9.44 -9.13 -4.38
CA GLY A 87 -8.55 -8.14 -3.77
C GLY A 87 -7.21 -8.70 -3.26
N ALA A 88 -7.09 -10.02 -3.11
CA ALA A 88 -5.92 -10.64 -2.49
C ALA A 88 -4.65 -10.50 -3.34
N GLU A 89 -4.79 -10.52 -4.67
CA GLU A 89 -3.66 -10.33 -5.58
C GLU A 89 -3.08 -8.93 -5.47
N ALA A 90 -3.94 -7.90 -5.46
CA ALA A 90 -3.50 -6.52 -5.29
C ALA A 90 -2.78 -6.29 -3.95
N VAL A 91 -3.25 -6.91 -2.86
CA VAL A 91 -2.55 -6.84 -1.57
C VAL A 91 -1.16 -7.46 -1.64
N ARG A 92 -1.04 -8.66 -2.22
CA ARG A 92 0.26 -9.34 -2.35
C ARG A 92 1.22 -8.55 -3.25
N LEU A 93 0.72 -8.00 -4.35
CA LEU A 93 1.49 -7.15 -5.25
C LEU A 93 2.02 -5.91 -4.51
N VAL A 94 1.16 -5.20 -3.79
CA VAL A 94 1.55 -3.99 -3.05
C VAL A 94 2.51 -4.33 -1.91
N LEU A 95 2.29 -5.45 -1.20
CA LEU A 95 3.22 -5.92 -0.19
C LEU A 95 4.61 -6.20 -0.79
N ALA A 96 4.67 -6.83 -1.95
CA ALA A 96 5.93 -7.05 -2.66
C ALA A 96 6.60 -5.72 -3.04
N GLN A 97 5.83 -4.77 -3.57
CA GLN A 97 6.32 -3.42 -3.95
C GLN A 97 6.84 -2.63 -2.75
N LEU A 98 6.17 -2.71 -1.59
CA LEU A 98 6.61 -2.10 -0.34
C LEU A 98 7.93 -2.71 0.16
N ARG A 99 8.13 -4.02 -0.03
CA ARG A 99 9.35 -4.73 0.37
C ARG A 99 10.54 -4.49 -0.57
N GLU A 100 10.34 -3.84 -1.72
CA GLU A 100 11.43 -3.65 -2.67
C GLU A 100 12.55 -2.79 -2.08
N PRO A 101 13.81 -3.24 -2.19
CA PRO A 101 14.92 -2.44 -1.71
C PRO A 101 15.01 -1.11 -2.48
N PRO A 102 15.63 -0.09 -1.87
CA PRO A 102 16.03 1.09 -2.63
C PRO A 102 16.89 0.62 -3.80
N SER A 103 16.56 1.08 -5.01
CA SER A 103 17.34 0.75 -6.19
C SER A 103 18.78 1.21 -5.93
N PRO A 104 19.81 0.37 -6.10
CA PRO A 104 21.18 0.83 -5.96
C PRO A 104 21.38 1.89 -7.05
N THR A 105 21.49 3.15 -6.64
CA THR A 105 21.99 4.21 -7.52
C THR A 105 23.38 3.74 -7.93
N LEU A 106 23.55 3.35 -9.20
CA LEU A 106 24.86 3.09 -9.77
C LEU A 106 25.66 4.39 -9.61
N ALA A 107 26.64 4.34 -8.72
CA ALA A 107 27.63 5.39 -8.50
C ALA A 107 28.67 5.37 -9.63
#